data_AF-A0A9E6EZW5-F1
#
_entry.id   AF-A0A9E6EZW5-F1
#
_cell.length_a   1.000
_cell.length_b   1.000
_cell.length_c   1.000
_cell.angle_alpha   90.00
_cell.angle_beta   90.00
_cell.angle_gamma   90.00
#
_symmetry.space_group_name_H-M   'P 1'
#
loop_
_entity.id
_entity.type
_entity.pdbx_description
1 polymer ?
#
loop_
_entity_poly.entity_id
_entity_poly.type
_entity_poly.pdbx_seq_one_letter_code
_entity_poly.pdbx_strand_id
1 'polypeptide(L)'
;QTQSTTVVTNGLWHHVVWTTDGVTGHGKLYIDGIDNTSSDGGYSLATAAGTTLYIGGYAGSYFNGSIDDVAIYSRTLTPNEISALYFNSYPKELYSTPLYSDASLTNYWRMESNSNDSKGSVNGTDVAITYSTGNGKFGQGAGFNGTTSGIVTTTTPTSNSMSWSFWLNINSLSSVSIPMVQGDPAGPYKYFVIFTDGSVRFTNPGGHDFLTAAGVFSAATWQHIAITVGSTVTDVHIYVNGTEKAVTASGSGGFFSGNYGYYFGRSSDNGYRIQEAIDDIAVFSRVLTPAEINKLYYGLWHTAQGSSTNALFFAGD
;
A
#
# COMPACT_ATOMS: atom_id res chain seq x y z
N GLN A 1 -3.76 32.28 7.22
CA GLN A 1 -2.33 31.99 7.01
C GLN A 1 -2.02 30.66 7.70
N THR A 2 -1.34 29.74 7.00
CA THR A 2 -0.81 28.50 7.58
C THR A 2 0.67 28.73 7.86
N GLN A 3 1.15 28.42 9.08
CA GLN A 3 2.52 28.68 9.50
C GLN A 3 3.26 27.39 9.85
N SER A 4 4.60 27.44 9.82
CA SER A 4 5.48 26.37 10.28
C SER A 4 6.37 26.82 11.43
N THR A 5 6.71 25.91 12.35
CA THR A 5 7.72 26.15 13.40
C THR A 5 9.14 25.81 12.96
N THR A 6 9.32 25.12 11.83
CA THR A 6 10.65 24.75 11.33
C THR A 6 11.30 25.93 10.62
N VAL A 7 12.51 26.26 11.05
CA VAL A 7 13.37 27.22 10.37
C VAL A 7 13.97 26.55 9.14
N VAL A 8 13.60 27.07 7.97
CA VAL A 8 14.21 26.70 6.69
C VAL A 8 15.57 27.38 6.62
N THR A 9 16.64 26.59 6.45
CA THR A 9 18.01 27.13 6.48
C THR A 9 18.46 27.54 5.08
N ASN A 10 19.14 28.67 4.99
CA ASN A 10 19.63 29.19 3.72
C ASN A 10 20.74 28.30 3.14
N GLY A 11 20.72 28.14 1.81
CA GLY A 11 21.77 27.41 1.07
C GLY A 11 21.53 25.90 0.96
N LEU A 12 20.41 25.37 1.48
CA LEU A 12 19.97 24.00 1.30
C LEU A 12 18.65 23.93 0.54
N TRP A 13 18.43 22.82 -0.18
CA TRP A 13 17.14 22.48 -0.78
C TRP A 13 16.18 21.95 0.29
N HIS A 14 14.90 22.36 0.23
CA HIS A 14 13.86 21.99 1.20
C HIS A 14 12.51 21.67 0.57
N HIS A 15 12.03 20.43 0.59
CA HIS A 15 10.74 20.10 -0.02
C HIS A 15 9.57 20.68 0.77
N VAL A 16 8.80 21.61 0.18
CA VAL A 16 7.61 22.15 0.84
C VAL A 16 6.35 21.76 0.11
N VAL A 17 5.39 21.24 0.87
CA VAL A 17 4.04 20.99 0.38
C VAL A 17 3.06 21.71 1.28
N TRP A 18 2.23 22.54 0.67
CA TRP A 18 1.03 23.02 1.31
C TRP A 18 -0.17 22.24 0.78
N THR A 19 -0.96 21.66 1.68
CA THR A 19 -2.21 20.99 1.31
C THR A 19 -3.39 21.74 1.89
N THR A 20 -4.53 21.60 1.22
CA THR A 20 -5.79 22.14 1.68
C THR A 20 -6.86 21.06 1.71
N ASP A 21 -7.67 21.04 2.75
CA ASP A 21 -8.95 20.35 2.77
C ASP A 21 -10.05 21.32 2.33
N GLY A 22 -10.56 21.12 1.12
CA GLY A 22 -11.63 21.97 0.56
C GLY A 22 -12.99 21.83 1.24
N VAL A 23 -13.16 20.86 2.15
CA VAL A 23 -14.38 20.65 2.94
C VAL A 23 -14.31 21.42 4.25
N THR A 24 -13.19 21.33 4.96
CA THR A 24 -13.02 21.95 6.29
C THR A 24 -12.40 23.34 6.23
N GLY A 25 -11.80 23.73 5.09
CA GLY A 25 -11.12 25.01 4.94
C GLY A 25 -9.80 25.09 5.71
N HIS A 26 -9.23 23.93 6.07
CA HIS A 26 -7.99 23.82 6.83
C HIS A 26 -6.83 23.35 5.96
N GLY A 27 -5.66 23.92 6.24
CA GLY A 27 -4.43 23.67 5.52
C GLY A 27 -3.35 23.03 6.38
N LYS A 28 -2.46 22.29 5.73
CA LYS A 28 -1.26 21.73 6.34
C LYS A 28 -0.03 22.16 5.57
N LEU A 29 1.06 22.39 6.29
CA LEU A 29 2.35 22.75 5.72
C LEU A 29 3.37 21.67 6.09
N TYR A 30 3.93 21.02 5.07
CA TYR A 30 4.95 20.00 5.22
C TYR A 30 6.29 20.56 4.77
N ILE A 31 7.34 20.34 5.56
CA ILE A 31 8.73 20.67 5.23
C ILE A 31 9.53 19.37 5.27
N ASP A 32 10.27 19.07 4.20
CA ASP A 32 11.11 17.88 4.07
C ASP A 32 10.34 16.58 4.34
N GLY A 33 9.10 16.53 3.83
CA GLY A 33 8.20 15.38 3.97
C GLY A 33 7.51 15.27 5.33
N ILE A 34 7.74 16.19 6.27
CA ILE A 34 7.22 16.14 7.64
C ILE A 34 6.17 17.23 7.85
N ASP A 35 5.02 16.87 8.44
CA ASP A 35 3.98 17.85 8.84
C ASP A 35 4.57 18.82 9.87
N ASN A 36 4.56 20.09 9.51
CA ASN A 36 5.18 21.17 10.25
C ASN A 36 4.18 22.27 10.61
N THR A 37 2.89 21.97 10.52
CA THR A 37 1.81 22.94 10.72
C THR A 37 1.78 23.43 12.17
N SER A 38 2.09 24.71 12.41
CA SER A 38 2.10 25.32 13.75
C SER A 38 0.80 26.06 14.06
N SER A 39 0.21 26.68 13.04
CA SER A 39 -1.13 27.25 13.08
C SER A 39 -1.71 27.24 11.68
N ASP A 40 -3.03 27.09 11.61
CA ASP A 40 -3.77 27.24 10.38
C ASP A 40 -5.00 28.09 10.68
N GLY A 41 -4.96 29.35 10.24
CA GLY A 41 -6.02 30.33 10.55
C GLY A 41 -7.38 30.04 9.92
N GLY A 42 -7.54 28.89 9.25
CA GLY A 42 -8.65 28.59 8.36
C GLY A 42 -8.66 29.53 7.15
N TYR A 43 -9.22 29.06 6.04
CA TYR A 43 -9.40 29.90 4.86
C TYR A 43 -10.61 29.43 4.06
N SER A 44 -11.37 30.42 3.57
CA SER A 44 -12.39 30.18 2.55
C SER A 44 -11.69 30.16 1.20
N LEU A 45 -11.66 29.00 0.53
CA LEU A 45 -11.25 28.92 -0.86
C LEU A 45 -12.23 29.73 -1.73
N ALA A 46 -11.94 31.01 -1.94
CA ALA A 46 -12.61 31.79 -2.96
C ALA A 46 -12.21 31.20 -4.31
N THR A 47 -13.19 30.80 -5.12
CA THR A 47 -12.95 30.37 -6.51
C THR A 47 -12.58 31.61 -7.32
N ALA A 48 -11.31 32.01 -7.24
CA ALA A 48 -10.79 33.09 -8.06
C ALA A 48 -10.58 32.54 -9.48
N ALA A 49 -11.66 32.52 -10.26
CA ALA A 49 -11.57 32.24 -11.69
C ALA A 49 -10.81 33.40 -12.36
N GLY A 50 -9.71 33.09 -13.05
CA GLY A 50 -8.99 34.06 -13.89
C GLY A 50 -7.88 34.86 -13.22
N THR A 51 -7.39 34.47 -12.04
CA THR A 51 -6.16 35.05 -11.48
C THR A 51 -4.91 34.35 -12.01
N THR A 52 -3.85 35.14 -12.25
CA THR A 52 -2.55 34.62 -12.65
C THR A 52 -1.86 34.00 -11.43
N LEU A 53 -1.40 32.76 -11.56
CA LEU A 53 -0.45 32.17 -10.62
C LEU A 53 0.96 32.66 -10.95
N TYR A 54 1.63 33.25 -9.97
CA TYR A 54 3.00 33.70 -10.08
C TYR A 54 3.94 32.73 -9.38
N ILE A 55 5.05 32.35 -10.00
CA ILE A 55 6.12 31.56 -9.38
C ILE A 55 7.38 32.42 -9.36
N GLY A 56 8.03 32.53 -8.19
CA GLY A 56 9.29 33.24 -8.06
C GLY A 56 9.20 34.77 -7.93
N GLY A 57 8.01 35.36 -7.91
CA GLY A 57 7.83 36.78 -7.56
C GLY A 57 6.48 37.37 -7.90
N TYR A 58 6.09 38.43 -7.20
CA TYR A 58 4.85 39.18 -7.39
C TYR A 58 5.04 40.66 -7.03
N ALA A 59 4.44 41.57 -7.81
CA ALA A 59 4.35 43.02 -7.52
C ALA A 59 5.66 43.71 -7.07
N GLY A 60 6.80 43.35 -7.67
CA GLY A 60 8.11 43.93 -7.34
C GLY A 60 8.86 43.24 -6.21
N SER A 61 8.23 42.23 -5.58
CA SER A 61 8.88 41.30 -4.65
C SER A 61 9.27 40.04 -5.39
N TYR A 62 10.57 39.71 -5.41
CA TYR A 62 11.09 38.56 -6.13
C TYR A 62 11.75 37.57 -5.18
N PHE A 63 11.55 36.28 -5.44
CA PHE A 63 12.28 35.23 -4.76
C PHE A 63 13.75 35.26 -5.19
N ASN A 64 14.65 35.29 -4.21
CA ASN A 64 16.08 35.25 -4.44
C ASN A 64 16.62 33.87 -4.03
N GLY A 65 16.58 32.94 -4.98
CA GLY A 65 17.01 31.55 -4.79
C GLY A 65 16.69 30.70 -6.03
N SER A 66 16.76 29.38 -5.85
CA SER A 66 16.41 28.40 -6.89
C SER A 66 15.07 27.73 -6.58
N ILE A 67 14.28 27.44 -7.62
CA ILE A 67 13.01 26.70 -7.55
C ILE A 67 13.09 25.57 -8.57
N ASP A 68 12.66 24.37 -8.20
CA ASP A 68 12.56 23.22 -9.10
C ASP A 68 11.36 22.33 -8.76
N ASP A 69 10.92 21.46 -9.66
CA ASP A 69 9.83 20.47 -9.49
C ASP A 69 8.50 21.04 -8.99
N VAL A 70 8.04 22.13 -9.61
CA VAL A 70 6.75 22.74 -9.26
C VAL A 70 5.58 21.89 -9.75
N ALA A 71 4.75 21.41 -8.82
CA ALA A 71 3.54 20.65 -9.12
C ALA A 71 2.30 21.21 -8.38
N ILE A 72 1.15 21.14 -9.03
CA ILE A 72 -0.15 21.49 -8.45
C ILE A 72 -1.10 20.31 -8.71
N TYR A 73 -1.70 19.82 -7.63
CA TYR A 73 -2.64 18.70 -7.69
C TYR A 73 -4.07 19.19 -7.52
N SER A 74 -5.00 18.62 -8.28
CA SER A 74 -6.44 18.87 -8.14
C SER A 74 -7.07 18.18 -6.94
N ARG A 75 -6.26 17.57 -6.07
CA ARG A 75 -6.65 16.88 -4.84
C ARG A 75 -5.65 17.12 -3.72
N THR A 76 -6.10 16.95 -2.49
CA THR A 76 -5.25 16.91 -1.31
C THR A 76 -4.34 15.68 -1.38
N LEU A 77 -3.03 15.89 -1.19
CA LEU A 77 -2.07 14.80 -1.02
C LEU A 77 -2.10 14.29 0.42
N THR A 78 -1.93 12.99 0.59
CA THR A 78 -1.78 12.37 1.91
C THR A 78 -0.37 12.61 2.48
N PRO A 79 -0.18 12.56 3.81
CA PRO A 79 1.15 12.73 4.43
C PRO A 79 2.23 11.81 3.82
N ASN A 80 1.83 10.60 3.44
CA ASN A 80 2.76 9.63 2.90
C ASN A 80 3.09 9.87 1.42
N GLU A 81 2.15 10.35 0.61
CA GLU A 81 2.43 10.80 -0.77
C GLU A 81 3.43 11.96 -0.76
N ILE A 82 3.30 12.87 0.20
CA ILE A 82 4.22 13.99 0.41
C ILE A 82 5.60 13.50 0.81
N SER A 83 5.66 12.51 1.70
CA SER A 83 6.91 11.85 2.07
C SER A 83 7.57 11.16 0.86
N ALA A 84 6.78 10.44 0.04
CA ALA A 84 7.26 9.80 -1.17
C ALA A 84 7.83 10.80 -2.19
N LEU A 85 7.17 11.95 -2.38
CA LEU A 85 7.68 13.05 -3.21
C LEU A 85 9.02 13.58 -2.68
N TYR A 86 9.13 13.84 -1.37
CA TYR A 86 10.37 14.33 -0.76
C TYR A 86 11.55 13.38 -0.99
N PHE A 87 11.36 12.10 -0.70
CA PHE A 87 12.43 11.12 -0.81
C PHE A 87 12.66 10.63 -2.25
N ASN A 88 11.96 11.19 -3.24
CA ASN A 88 11.88 10.68 -4.61
C ASN A 88 11.71 9.15 -4.63
N SER A 89 10.86 8.67 -3.72
CA SER A 89 10.68 7.27 -3.41
C SER A 89 9.39 6.80 -4.04
N TYR A 90 9.52 6.00 -5.08
CA TYR A 90 8.40 5.23 -5.61
C TYR A 90 8.39 3.87 -4.92
N PRO A 91 7.23 3.18 -4.87
CA PRO A 91 7.19 1.78 -4.52
C PRO A 91 8.30 1.04 -5.27
N LYS A 92 9.07 0.22 -4.54
CA LYS A 92 10.11 -0.64 -5.11
C LYS A 92 9.71 -2.07 -4.90
N GLU A 93 9.96 -2.90 -5.89
CA GLU A 93 9.84 -4.35 -5.78
C GLU A 93 10.57 -4.84 -4.53
N LEU A 94 9.92 -5.66 -3.68
CA LEU A 94 10.48 -6.11 -2.41
C LEU A 94 11.90 -6.67 -2.58
N TYR A 95 12.19 -7.39 -3.66
CA TYR A 95 13.50 -7.95 -4.03
C TYR A 95 14.66 -6.94 -3.92
N SER A 96 14.39 -5.67 -4.23
CA SER A 96 15.38 -4.60 -4.27
C SER A 96 15.51 -3.83 -2.95
N THR A 97 14.86 -4.30 -1.88
CA THR A 97 14.71 -3.58 -0.61
C THR A 97 15.41 -4.29 0.55
N PRO A 98 15.73 -3.59 1.65
CA PRO A 98 16.23 -4.22 2.86
C PRO A 98 15.36 -5.33 3.44
N LEU A 99 14.03 -5.32 3.25
CA LEU A 99 13.15 -6.38 3.75
C LEU A 99 13.33 -7.71 3.01
N TYR A 100 13.92 -7.73 1.82
CA TYR A 100 14.28 -8.98 1.14
C TYR A 100 15.29 -9.80 1.96
N SER A 101 16.19 -9.12 2.68
CA SER A 101 17.20 -9.75 3.54
C SER A 101 16.68 -10.10 4.94
N ASP A 102 15.42 -9.77 5.26
CA ASP A 102 14.82 -10.14 6.53
C ASP A 102 14.78 -11.68 6.68
N ALA A 103 15.23 -12.18 7.82
CA ALA A 103 15.24 -13.62 8.11
C ALA A 103 13.83 -14.20 8.28
N SER A 104 12.85 -13.36 8.61
CA SER A 104 11.46 -13.74 8.71
C SER A 104 10.73 -13.77 7.37
N LEU A 105 11.27 -13.22 6.28
CA LEU A 105 10.69 -13.39 4.95
C LEU A 105 10.85 -14.87 4.54
N THR A 106 9.77 -15.63 4.60
CA THR A 106 9.79 -17.09 4.35
C THR A 106 9.51 -17.44 2.91
N ASN A 107 8.63 -16.68 2.26
CA ASN A 107 8.18 -16.93 0.89
C ASN A 107 8.03 -15.62 0.15
N TYR A 108 8.44 -15.60 -1.10
CA TYR A 108 8.35 -14.42 -1.94
C TYR A 108 8.20 -14.77 -3.41
N TRP A 109 7.06 -14.44 -4.01
CA TRP A 109 6.78 -14.65 -5.42
C TRP A 109 6.80 -13.31 -6.14
N ARG A 110 7.89 -13.10 -6.87
CA ARG A 110 8.13 -11.90 -7.69
C ARG A 110 7.22 -11.80 -8.92
N MET A 111 6.69 -12.94 -9.39
CA MET A 111 5.88 -13.05 -10.62
C MET A 111 6.61 -12.66 -11.92
N GLU A 112 7.94 -12.60 -11.88
CA GLU A 112 8.79 -12.36 -13.04
C GLU A 112 8.89 -13.62 -13.92
N SER A 113 7.95 -13.73 -14.87
CA SER A 113 7.79 -14.82 -15.85
C SER A 113 7.39 -16.20 -15.30
N ASN A 114 7.23 -16.36 -13.99
CA ASN A 114 6.85 -17.61 -13.35
C ASN A 114 6.36 -17.40 -11.91
N SER A 115 5.79 -18.45 -11.31
CA SER A 115 5.35 -18.50 -9.92
C SER A 115 6.38 -19.13 -8.97
N ASN A 116 7.68 -19.02 -9.23
CA ASN A 116 8.68 -19.58 -8.32
C ASN A 116 8.85 -18.71 -7.07
N ASP A 117 9.01 -19.39 -5.93
CA ASP A 117 9.35 -18.74 -4.67
C ASP A 117 10.82 -18.34 -4.71
N SER A 118 11.07 -17.04 -4.79
CA SER A 118 12.39 -16.42 -4.88
C SER A 118 13.12 -16.37 -3.54
N LYS A 119 12.47 -16.74 -2.43
CA LYS A 119 13.07 -16.73 -1.09
C LYS A 119 13.16 -18.13 -0.48
N GLY A 120 12.08 -18.89 -0.58
CA GLY A 120 11.95 -20.23 -0.02
C GLY A 120 12.02 -21.33 -1.08
N SER A 121 11.11 -22.29 -0.98
CA SER A 121 10.98 -23.39 -1.95
C SER A 121 9.52 -23.76 -2.19
N VAL A 122 8.59 -22.85 -1.88
CA VAL A 122 7.15 -23.06 -1.97
C VAL A 122 6.69 -22.57 -3.35
N ASN A 123 7.22 -23.20 -4.41
CA ASN A 123 6.90 -22.81 -5.80
C ASN A 123 5.41 -23.02 -6.10
N GLY A 124 4.85 -22.12 -6.91
CA GLY A 124 3.51 -22.24 -7.46
C GLY A 124 3.43 -23.23 -8.62
N THR A 125 2.24 -23.79 -8.81
CA THR A 125 1.82 -24.56 -9.97
C THR A 125 0.78 -23.75 -10.71
N ASP A 126 1.12 -23.33 -11.93
CA ASP A 126 0.30 -22.45 -12.74
C ASP A 126 -0.78 -23.21 -13.51
N VAL A 127 -1.97 -22.63 -13.52
CA VAL A 127 -3.04 -23.00 -14.45
C VAL A 127 -3.45 -21.74 -15.18
N ALA A 128 -3.27 -21.73 -16.51
CA ALA A 128 -3.71 -20.64 -17.39
C ALA A 128 -3.29 -19.23 -16.95
N ILE A 129 -2.04 -19.06 -16.48
CA ILE A 129 -1.48 -17.75 -16.09
C ILE A 129 -0.79 -17.09 -17.27
N THR A 130 -0.92 -15.77 -17.38
CA THR A 130 -0.17 -14.96 -18.35
C THR A 130 0.74 -13.98 -17.61
N TYR A 131 2.05 -14.20 -17.68
CA TYR A 131 3.04 -13.24 -17.16
C TYR A 131 3.32 -12.16 -18.19
N SER A 132 3.12 -10.89 -17.82
CA SER A 132 3.41 -9.76 -18.69
C SER A 132 3.61 -8.47 -17.91
N THR A 133 4.24 -7.47 -18.53
CA THR A 133 4.40 -6.14 -17.93
C THR A 133 3.09 -5.39 -17.76
N GLY A 134 2.06 -5.72 -18.55
CA GLY A 134 0.71 -5.20 -18.36
C GLY A 134 0.01 -5.77 -17.12
N ASN A 135 0.51 -6.90 -16.60
CA ASN A 135 0.02 -7.55 -15.39
C ASN A 135 0.94 -7.31 -14.18
N GLY A 136 2.01 -6.51 -14.31
CA GLY A 136 2.97 -6.26 -13.24
C GLY A 136 2.78 -4.89 -12.60
N LYS A 137 2.94 -4.83 -11.28
CA LYS A 137 3.20 -3.58 -10.57
C LYS A 137 4.68 -3.21 -10.70
N PHE A 138 5.55 -4.22 -10.65
CA PHE A 138 6.98 -4.15 -10.93
C PHE A 138 7.29 -5.17 -12.01
N GLY A 139 8.04 -4.79 -13.05
CA GLY A 139 8.39 -5.70 -14.14
C GLY A 139 7.16 -6.45 -14.69
N GLN A 140 7.15 -7.78 -14.60
CA GLN A 140 6.00 -8.62 -14.95
C GLN A 140 5.22 -9.07 -13.71
N GLY A 141 3.91 -9.25 -13.86
CA GLY A 141 3.09 -9.91 -12.84
C GLY A 141 2.18 -10.97 -13.43
N ALA A 142 1.46 -11.68 -12.55
CA ALA A 142 0.62 -12.81 -12.91
C ALA A 142 -0.78 -12.34 -13.35
N GLY A 143 -1.12 -12.56 -14.62
CA GLY A 143 -2.44 -12.29 -15.19
C GLY A 143 -3.40 -13.48 -15.04
N PHE A 144 -4.61 -13.18 -14.56
CA PHE A 144 -5.73 -14.09 -14.32
C PHE A 144 -6.93 -13.74 -15.20
N ASN A 145 -7.55 -14.76 -15.78
CA ASN A 145 -8.60 -14.62 -16.80
C ASN A 145 -10.04 -14.64 -16.27
N GLY A 146 -10.25 -14.70 -14.95
CA GLY A 146 -11.59 -14.76 -14.34
C GLY A 146 -12.32 -16.11 -14.45
N THR A 147 -11.73 -17.13 -15.07
CA THR A 147 -12.38 -18.43 -15.31
C THR A 147 -11.50 -19.60 -14.85
N THR A 148 -10.43 -19.91 -15.59
CA THR A 148 -9.57 -21.08 -15.35
C THR A 148 -8.28 -20.74 -14.64
N SER A 149 -7.86 -19.47 -14.66
CA SER A 149 -6.57 -19.06 -14.10
C SER A 149 -6.46 -19.33 -12.61
N GLY A 150 -5.27 -19.72 -12.16
CA GLY A 150 -4.93 -19.80 -10.76
C GLY A 150 -3.54 -20.37 -10.52
N ILE A 151 -2.94 -19.99 -9.39
CA ILE A 151 -1.65 -20.52 -8.94
C ILE A 151 -1.90 -21.24 -7.62
N VAL A 152 -1.36 -22.44 -7.48
CA VAL A 152 -1.45 -23.21 -6.23
C VAL A 152 -0.05 -23.62 -5.79
N THR A 153 0.31 -23.37 -4.55
CA THR A 153 1.64 -23.77 -4.03
C THR A 153 1.58 -25.09 -3.26
N THR A 154 2.75 -25.65 -3.00
CA THR A 154 2.91 -26.70 -1.99
C THR A 154 2.61 -26.15 -0.58
N THR A 155 2.39 -27.05 0.38
CA THR A 155 2.10 -26.66 1.76
C THR A 155 3.36 -26.25 2.51
N THR A 156 3.27 -25.21 3.34
CA THR A 156 4.34 -24.79 4.25
C THR A 156 3.84 -24.73 5.70
N PRO A 157 4.70 -24.95 6.71
CA PRO A 157 4.33 -24.71 8.10
C PRO A 157 3.97 -23.23 8.32
N THR A 158 2.89 -22.98 9.05
CA THR A 158 2.53 -21.63 9.50
C THR A 158 3.00 -21.35 10.92
N SER A 159 3.26 -20.07 11.20
CA SER A 159 3.63 -19.55 12.52
C SER A 159 2.40 -18.97 13.23
N ASN A 160 2.47 -18.84 14.56
CA ASN A 160 1.45 -18.15 15.35
C ASN A 160 1.40 -16.63 15.04
N SER A 161 2.49 -16.09 14.50
CA SER A 161 2.58 -14.69 14.08
C SER A 161 3.05 -14.61 12.64
N MET A 162 2.31 -13.91 11.78
CA MET A 162 2.59 -13.84 10.35
C MET A 162 2.21 -12.49 9.76
N SER A 163 2.84 -12.13 8.64
CA SER A 163 2.39 -11.04 7.79
C SER A 163 2.37 -11.44 6.33
N TRP A 164 1.38 -10.95 5.61
CA TRP A 164 1.26 -11.08 4.16
C TRP A 164 1.32 -9.70 3.52
N SER A 165 1.92 -9.61 2.34
CA SER A 165 1.98 -8.39 1.53
C SER A 165 1.86 -8.77 0.06
N PHE A 166 1.09 -8.02 -0.72
CA PHE A 166 0.99 -8.22 -2.17
C PHE A 166 0.40 -6.98 -2.84
N TRP A 167 0.67 -6.86 -4.14
CA TRP A 167 0.00 -5.90 -5.00
C TRP A 167 -1.12 -6.58 -5.77
N LEU A 168 -2.25 -5.90 -5.90
CA LEU A 168 -3.43 -6.40 -6.58
C LEU A 168 -4.02 -5.32 -7.49
N ASN A 169 -4.41 -5.72 -8.70
CA ASN A 169 -5.30 -4.98 -9.56
C ASN A 169 -6.44 -5.93 -9.99
N ILE A 170 -7.69 -5.48 -9.85
CA ILE A 170 -8.88 -6.25 -10.29
C ILE A 170 -9.80 -5.39 -11.14
N ASN A 171 -10.32 -5.94 -12.24
CA ASN A 171 -11.10 -5.18 -13.25
C ASN A 171 -12.38 -4.57 -12.68
N SER A 172 -13.04 -5.32 -11.82
CA SER A 172 -14.32 -4.95 -11.22
C SER A 172 -14.44 -5.59 -9.84
N LEU A 173 -15.15 -4.91 -8.94
CA LEU A 173 -15.53 -5.48 -7.66
C LEU A 173 -16.59 -6.56 -7.89
N SER A 174 -16.15 -7.80 -8.07
CA SER A 174 -16.94 -8.99 -7.81
C SER A 174 -16.57 -9.51 -6.41
N SER A 175 -17.40 -10.33 -5.77
CA SER A 175 -16.93 -11.05 -4.58
C SER A 175 -15.74 -11.92 -5.00
N VAL A 176 -14.56 -11.53 -4.59
CA VAL A 176 -13.27 -12.09 -5.01
C VAL A 176 -12.61 -12.68 -3.79
N SER A 177 -12.31 -13.98 -3.83
CA SER A 177 -11.47 -14.62 -2.80
C SER A 177 -10.08 -14.85 -3.36
N ILE A 178 -9.07 -14.35 -2.65
CA ILE A 178 -7.65 -14.64 -2.93
C ILE A 178 -7.12 -15.38 -1.70
N PRO A 179 -7.26 -16.71 -1.64
CA PRO A 179 -6.87 -17.45 -0.45
C PRO A 179 -5.34 -17.48 -0.33
N MET A 180 -4.79 -16.58 0.49
CA MET A 180 -3.36 -16.60 0.81
C MET A 180 -2.97 -17.73 1.77
N VAL A 181 -3.88 -18.55 2.26
CA VAL A 181 -3.57 -19.76 3.04
C VAL A 181 -4.74 -20.70 2.81
N GLN A 182 -4.53 -22.02 2.76
CA GLN A 182 -5.61 -23.00 2.88
C GLN A 182 -5.16 -24.17 3.75
N GLY A 183 -5.95 -24.46 4.78
CA GLY A 183 -6.22 -25.84 5.12
C GLY A 183 -7.23 -26.03 6.26
N ASP A 184 -8.21 -26.86 5.96
CA ASP A 184 -8.64 -27.95 6.81
C ASP A 184 -9.19 -29.03 5.85
N PRO A 185 -8.91 -30.33 6.04
CA PRO A 185 -9.71 -31.40 5.44
C PRO A 185 -11.24 -31.29 5.69
N ALA A 186 -11.70 -30.45 6.63
CA ALA A 186 -13.11 -30.20 6.92
C ALA A 186 -13.81 -29.10 6.07
N GLY A 187 -13.10 -28.33 5.24
CA GLY A 187 -13.75 -27.38 4.31
C GLY A 187 -12.91 -26.16 3.89
N PRO A 188 -13.28 -25.47 2.78
CA PRO A 188 -12.51 -24.37 2.22
C PRO A 188 -12.70 -23.07 3.01
N TYR A 189 -11.81 -22.77 3.96
CA TYR A 189 -11.75 -21.44 4.55
C TYR A 189 -11.23 -20.40 3.53
N LYS A 190 -11.94 -19.27 3.43
CA LYS A 190 -11.63 -18.15 2.54
C LYS A 190 -10.94 -17.06 3.36
N TYR A 191 -9.62 -17.10 3.40
CA TYR A 191 -8.85 -16.27 4.34
C TYR A 191 -8.79 -14.81 3.95
N PHE A 192 -8.91 -14.47 2.66
CA PHE A 192 -8.97 -13.08 2.21
C PHE A 192 -10.01 -12.92 1.11
N VAL A 193 -10.93 -11.98 1.29
CA VAL A 193 -12.03 -11.69 0.38
C VAL A 193 -12.17 -10.19 0.18
N ILE A 194 -12.31 -9.76 -1.08
CA ILE A 194 -12.76 -8.41 -1.44
C ILE A 194 -14.21 -8.53 -1.89
N PHE A 195 -15.09 -7.75 -1.28
CA PHE A 195 -16.52 -7.76 -1.61
C PHE A 195 -16.85 -6.72 -2.69
N THR A 196 -18.07 -6.85 -3.24
CA THR A 196 -18.59 -5.96 -4.29
C THR A 196 -18.70 -4.50 -3.86
N ASP A 197 -18.79 -4.24 -2.55
CA ASP A 197 -18.83 -2.90 -1.96
C ASP A 197 -17.42 -2.34 -1.65
N GLY A 198 -16.36 -3.07 -1.99
CA GLY A 198 -14.98 -2.69 -1.74
C GLY A 198 -14.52 -2.92 -0.29
N SER A 199 -15.34 -3.55 0.55
CA SER A 199 -14.88 -4.03 1.86
C SER A 199 -13.92 -5.21 1.69
N VAL A 200 -12.94 -5.28 2.59
CA VAL A 200 -11.92 -6.31 2.65
C VAL A 200 -12.17 -7.13 3.90
N ARG A 201 -12.18 -8.45 3.76
CA ARG A 201 -12.28 -9.38 4.89
C ARG A 201 -11.07 -10.28 4.93
N PHE A 202 -10.54 -10.44 6.15
CA PHE A 202 -9.69 -11.56 6.49
C PHE A 202 -10.41 -12.52 7.43
N THR A 203 -10.32 -13.81 7.18
CA THR A 203 -10.87 -14.87 8.04
C THR A 203 -9.72 -15.72 8.55
N ASN A 204 -9.57 -15.88 9.86
CA ASN A 204 -8.55 -16.77 10.41
C ASN A 204 -8.96 -18.26 10.26
N PRO A 205 -8.05 -19.22 10.45
CA PRO A 205 -8.34 -20.64 10.25
C PRO A 205 -9.45 -21.19 11.14
N GLY A 206 -9.64 -20.58 12.31
CA GLY A 206 -10.71 -20.94 13.21
C GLY A 206 -12.07 -20.34 12.86
N GLY A 207 -12.21 -19.58 11.77
CA GLY A 207 -13.47 -18.97 11.35
C GLY A 207 -13.81 -17.64 12.02
N HIS A 208 -12.82 -16.95 12.60
CA HIS A 208 -12.98 -15.59 13.09
C HIS A 208 -12.73 -14.58 11.95
N ASP A 209 -13.72 -13.73 11.70
CA ASP A 209 -13.76 -12.77 10.61
C ASP A 209 -13.33 -11.37 11.08
N PHE A 210 -12.56 -10.69 10.22
CA PHE A 210 -12.13 -9.29 10.36
C PHE A 210 -12.52 -8.55 9.10
N LEU A 211 -13.55 -7.71 9.18
CA LEU A 211 -14.14 -7.03 8.03
C LEU A 211 -13.90 -5.51 8.11
N THR A 212 -13.38 -4.90 7.05
CA THR A 212 -13.25 -3.44 6.96
C THR A 212 -14.58 -2.77 6.60
N ALA A 213 -14.65 -1.45 6.72
CA ALA A 213 -15.72 -0.67 6.10
C ALA A 213 -15.75 -0.85 4.56
N ALA A 214 -16.91 -0.55 3.95
CA ALA A 214 -17.07 -0.50 2.49
C ALA A 214 -16.21 0.62 1.87
N GLY A 215 -15.90 0.50 0.58
CA GLY A 215 -15.14 1.48 -0.20
C GLY A 215 -13.65 1.56 0.14
N VAL A 216 -13.13 0.61 0.91
CA VAL A 216 -11.70 0.56 1.29
C VAL A 216 -10.82 0.13 0.12
N PHE A 217 -11.34 -0.74 -0.75
CA PHE A 217 -10.72 -1.20 -1.99
C PHE A 217 -11.48 -0.70 -3.22
N SER A 218 -10.76 -0.38 -4.28
CA SER A 218 -11.24 0.16 -5.56
C SER A 218 -10.72 -0.70 -6.71
N ALA A 219 -11.61 -1.06 -7.64
CA ALA A 219 -11.22 -1.78 -8.85
C ALA A 219 -10.44 -0.89 -9.84
N ALA A 220 -9.81 -1.55 -10.82
CA ALA A 220 -9.06 -0.98 -11.95
C ALA A 220 -7.90 -0.07 -11.55
N THR A 221 -7.34 -0.27 -10.34
CA THR A 221 -6.13 0.39 -9.90
C THR A 221 -5.27 -0.58 -9.10
N TRP A 222 -3.94 -0.47 -9.26
CA TRP A 222 -3.01 -1.18 -8.40
C TRP A 222 -3.12 -0.69 -6.96
N GLN A 223 -3.47 -1.60 -6.06
CA GLN A 223 -3.48 -1.36 -4.63
C GLN A 223 -2.59 -2.37 -3.91
N HIS A 224 -1.93 -1.89 -2.87
CA HIS A 224 -1.13 -2.73 -1.99
C HIS A 224 -1.98 -3.17 -0.81
N ILE A 225 -1.92 -4.47 -0.49
CA ILE A 225 -2.58 -5.04 0.67
C ILE A 225 -1.51 -5.65 1.56
N ALA A 226 -1.60 -5.36 2.86
CA ALA A 226 -0.89 -6.11 3.88
C ALA A 226 -1.82 -6.56 4.99
N ILE A 227 -1.53 -7.72 5.56
CA ILE A 227 -2.29 -8.31 6.67
C ILE A 227 -1.26 -8.75 7.70
N THR A 228 -1.44 -8.36 8.96
CA THR A 228 -0.60 -8.86 10.06
C THR A 228 -1.46 -9.61 11.05
N VAL A 229 -0.97 -10.74 11.52
CA VAL A 229 -1.58 -11.57 12.55
C VAL A 229 -0.54 -11.76 13.64
N GLY A 230 -0.82 -11.28 14.84
CA GLY A 230 0.03 -11.44 16.00
C GLY A 230 -0.39 -12.61 16.89
N SER A 231 -0.04 -12.51 18.17
CA SER A 231 -0.05 -13.66 19.09
C SER A 231 -1.39 -13.92 19.79
N THR A 232 -2.41 -13.10 19.53
CA THR A 232 -3.80 -13.29 20.00
C THR A 232 -4.72 -13.42 18.78
N VAL A 233 -5.83 -14.16 18.90
CA VAL A 233 -6.73 -14.39 17.76
C VAL A 233 -7.34 -13.10 17.23
N THR A 234 -7.39 -12.05 18.05
CA THR A 234 -7.90 -10.70 17.75
C THR A 234 -6.83 -9.70 17.34
N ASP A 235 -5.54 -10.06 17.41
CA ASP A 235 -4.41 -9.23 17.00
C ASP A 235 -4.22 -9.36 15.49
N VAL A 236 -5.20 -8.84 14.74
CA VAL A 236 -5.24 -8.90 13.27
C VAL A 236 -5.47 -7.51 12.73
N HIS A 237 -4.59 -7.10 11.81
CA HIS A 237 -4.64 -5.78 11.20
C HIS A 237 -4.63 -5.91 9.68
N ILE A 238 -5.48 -5.13 9.01
CA ILE A 238 -5.58 -5.06 7.55
C ILE A 238 -5.13 -3.67 7.12
N TYR A 239 -4.21 -3.62 6.17
CA TYR A 239 -3.66 -2.39 5.59
C TYR A 239 -3.98 -2.36 4.10
N VAL A 240 -4.43 -1.20 3.63
CA VAL A 240 -4.61 -0.92 2.21
C VAL A 240 -3.83 0.34 1.87
N ASN A 241 -2.95 0.25 0.89
CA ASN A 241 -2.08 1.34 0.44
C ASN A 241 -1.25 1.93 1.60
N GLY A 242 -0.58 1.05 2.35
CA GLY A 242 0.26 1.43 3.48
C GLY A 242 -0.49 1.94 4.73
N THR A 243 -1.82 2.03 4.69
CA THR A 243 -2.63 2.60 5.76
C THR A 243 -3.50 1.54 6.41
N GLU A 244 -3.43 1.44 7.74
CA GLU A 244 -4.26 0.53 8.52
C GLU A 244 -5.75 0.89 8.38
N LYS A 245 -6.60 -0.13 8.31
CA LYS A 245 -8.05 0.00 8.21
C LYS A 245 -8.69 -0.58 9.45
N ALA A 246 -9.64 0.16 10.02
CA ALA A 246 -10.45 -0.35 11.11
C ALA A 246 -11.22 -1.60 10.67
N VAL A 247 -11.25 -2.60 11.54
CA VAL A 247 -11.92 -3.88 11.30
C VAL A 247 -13.00 -4.13 12.36
N THR A 248 -14.13 -4.68 11.92
CA THR A 248 -15.12 -5.29 12.81
C THR A 248 -14.81 -6.77 12.91
N ALA A 249 -14.53 -7.23 14.12
CA ALA A 249 -14.28 -8.63 14.45
C ALA A 249 -15.59 -9.38 14.72
N SER A 250 -15.72 -10.60 14.21
CA SER A 250 -16.85 -11.48 14.52
C SER A 250 -16.49 -12.97 14.45
N GLY A 251 -17.29 -13.81 15.10
CA GLY A 251 -17.06 -15.26 15.16
C GLY A 251 -16.15 -15.68 16.32
N SER A 252 -15.71 -16.93 16.30
CA SER A 252 -14.83 -17.54 17.30
C SER A 252 -13.90 -18.52 16.60
N GLY A 253 -12.59 -18.41 16.80
CA GLY A 253 -11.64 -19.25 16.08
C GLY A 253 -10.23 -19.24 16.66
N GLY A 254 -9.50 -20.34 16.48
CA GLY A 254 -8.09 -20.50 16.85
C GLY A 254 -7.10 -20.04 15.77
N PHE A 255 -5.81 -20.13 16.10
CA PHE A 255 -4.69 -19.76 15.22
C PHE A 255 -4.44 -20.75 14.08
N PHE A 256 -3.57 -20.31 13.17
CA PHE A 256 -2.90 -21.16 12.20
C PHE A 256 -2.19 -22.33 12.89
N SER A 257 -2.72 -23.54 12.70
CA SER A 257 -2.05 -24.78 13.08
C SER A 257 -2.10 -25.78 11.93
N GLY A 258 -0.94 -26.26 11.49
CA GLY A 258 -0.82 -27.21 10.39
C GLY A 258 0.03 -26.70 9.22
N ASN A 259 -0.05 -27.43 8.11
CA ASN A 259 0.67 -27.12 6.88
C ASN A 259 -0.33 -26.67 5.82
N TYR A 260 -0.13 -25.50 5.25
CA TYR A 260 -1.09 -24.87 4.37
C TYR A 260 -0.46 -24.43 3.05
N GLY A 261 -1.20 -24.63 1.96
CA GLY A 261 -0.82 -24.14 0.63
C GLY A 261 -1.44 -22.77 0.34
N TYR A 262 -0.83 -22.01 -0.57
CA TYR A 262 -1.31 -20.72 -1.02
C TYR A 262 -2.07 -20.88 -2.34
N TYR A 263 -3.15 -20.12 -2.52
CA TYR A 263 -3.92 -20.05 -3.76
C TYR A 263 -3.97 -18.61 -4.24
N PHE A 264 -3.34 -18.32 -5.37
CA PHE A 264 -3.39 -16.98 -5.97
C PHE A 264 -4.43 -16.94 -7.08
N GLY A 265 -5.26 -15.89 -7.03
CA GLY A 265 -6.30 -15.56 -8.00
C GLY A 265 -7.49 -16.50 -8.08
N ARG A 266 -7.63 -17.44 -7.13
CA ARG A 266 -8.59 -18.54 -7.22
C ARG A 266 -8.94 -19.09 -5.84
N SER A 267 -10.19 -19.45 -5.57
CA SER A 267 -10.53 -20.27 -4.39
C SER A 267 -10.27 -21.77 -4.61
N SER A 268 -10.05 -22.50 -3.52
CA SER A 268 -9.77 -23.94 -3.54
C SER A 268 -10.95 -24.80 -4.00
N ASP A 269 -12.18 -24.37 -3.71
CA ASP A 269 -13.43 -24.96 -4.20
C ASP A 269 -13.78 -24.58 -5.65
N ASN A 270 -12.92 -23.79 -6.30
CA ASN A 270 -13.12 -23.23 -7.63
C ASN A 270 -14.34 -22.28 -7.78
N GLY A 271 -14.99 -21.87 -6.69
CA GLY A 271 -16.15 -20.97 -6.72
C GLY A 271 -15.82 -19.49 -6.97
N TYR A 272 -14.57 -19.08 -6.75
CA TYR A 272 -14.12 -17.69 -6.92
C TYR A 272 -12.86 -17.64 -7.78
N ARG A 273 -12.82 -16.61 -8.63
CA ARG A 273 -11.74 -16.31 -9.56
C ARG A 273 -11.59 -14.81 -9.67
N ILE A 274 -10.35 -14.36 -9.78
CA ILE A 274 -10.08 -12.97 -10.08
C ILE A 274 -9.83 -12.81 -11.58
N GLN A 275 -10.12 -11.62 -12.07
CA GLN A 275 -9.75 -11.18 -13.40
C GLN A 275 -8.86 -9.95 -13.23
N GLU A 276 -7.72 -9.95 -13.93
CA GLU A 276 -6.55 -9.05 -13.84
C GLU A 276 -5.34 -9.65 -13.12
N ALA A 277 -4.76 -9.00 -12.11
CA ALA A 277 -3.34 -9.16 -11.86
C ALA A 277 -2.96 -9.16 -10.37
N ILE A 278 -2.06 -10.07 -10.01
CA ILE A 278 -1.37 -10.07 -8.71
C ILE A 278 0.13 -9.98 -8.97
N ASP A 279 0.81 -9.25 -8.10
CA ASP A 279 2.26 -9.10 -8.15
C ASP A 279 2.89 -9.00 -6.75
N ASP A 280 4.20 -9.26 -6.67
CA ASP A 280 5.08 -9.01 -5.52
C ASP A 280 4.54 -9.57 -4.18
N ILE A 281 4.18 -10.86 -4.18
CA ILE A 281 3.55 -11.54 -3.03
C ILE A 281 4.61 -11.98 -2.04
N ALA A 282 4.50 -11.58 -0.78
CA ALA A 282 5.44 -11.89 0.29
C ALA A 282 4.76 -12.41 1.55
N VAL A 283 5.45 -13.31 2.25
CA VAL A 283 5.04 -13.88 3.54
C VAL A 283 6.17 -13.75 4.54
N PHE A 284 5.86 -13.19 5.71
CA PHE A 284 6.79 -13.05 6.83
C PHE A 284 6.32 -13.90 8.02
N SER A 285 7.23 -14.58 8.70
CA SER A 285 6.98 -15.36 9.93
C SER A 285 6.95 -14.51 11.21
N ARG A 286 6.70 -13.20 11.06
CA ARG A 286 6.53 -12.23 12.15
C ARG A 286 5.48 -11.20 11.80
N VAL A 287 5.07 -10.42 12.79
CA VAL A 287 4.29 -9.19 12.59
C VAL A 287 5.20 -8.10 12.03
N LEU A 288 4.85 -7.57 10.85
CA LEU A 288 5.46 -6.35 10.32
C LEU A 288 4.89 -5.13 11.04
N THR A 289 5.73 -4.14 11.27
CA THR A 289 5.29 -2.86 11.86
C THR A 289 4.57 -1.99 10.82
N PRO A 290 3.72 -1.04 11.25
CA PRO A 290 3.10 -0.06 10.34
C PRO A 290 4.13 0.72 9.50
N ALA A 291 5.32 0.98 10.05
CA ALA A 291 6.41 1.64 9.34
C ALA A 291 6.98 0.76 8.22
N GLU A 292 7.16 -0.54 8.46
CA GLU A 292 7.61 -1.49 7.43
C GLU A 292 6.59 -1.66 6.32
N ILE A 293 5.31 -1.71 6.66
CA ILE A 293 4.21 -1.75 5.68
C ILE A 293 4.17 -0.46 4.85
N ASN A 294 4.40 0.70 5.47
CA ASN A 294 4.56 1.95 4.74
C ASN A 294 5.74 1.91 3.76
N LYS A 295 6.86 1.29 4.13
CA LYS A 295 8.01 1.13 3.23
C LYS A 295 7.70 0.22 2.05
N LEU A 296 6.95 -0.87 2.25
CA LEU A 296 6.50 -1.75 1.17
C LEU A 296 5.62 -1.01 0.15
N TYR A 297 4.73 -0.12 0.62
CA TYR A 297 3.87 0.64 -0.26
C TYR A 297 4.54 1.87 -0.89
N TYR A 298 5.17 2.74 -0.10
CA TYR A 298 5.72 4.02 -0.58
C TYR A 298 7.19 3.94 -1.03
N GLY A 299 7.90 2.86 -0.75
CA GLY A 299 9.31 2.74 -1.10
C GLY A 299 10.26 3.59 -0.24
N LEU A 300 9.83 3.96 0.97
CA LEU A 300 10.56 4.83 1.91
C LEU A 300 11.75 4.12 2.61
N TRP A 301 12.68 3.61 1.81
CA TRP A 301 13.81 2.79 2.29
C TRP A 301 14.98 3.60 2.84
N HIS A 302 14.91 4.93 2.78
CA HIS A 302 15.89 5.84 3.36
C HIS A 302 15.44 6.27 4.75
N THR A 303 16.30 6.13 5.76
CA THR A 303 16.23 6.97 6.97
C THR A 303 16.52 8.40 6.54
N ALA A 304 15.76 9.39 7.01
CA ALA A 304 15.95 10.81 6.75
C ALA A 304 17.45 11.18 6.71
N GLN A 305 18.04 11.13 5.52
CA GLN A 305 19.33 11.73 5.26
C GLN A 305 18.98 13.13 4.82
N GLY A 306 19.53 14.14 5.50
CA GLY A 306 19.57 15.47 4.94
C GLY A 306 20.33 15.38 3.62
N SER A 307 19.63 15.25 2.49
CA SER A 307 20.23 15.15 1.17
C SER A 307 19.40 15.90 0.14
N SER A 308 19.75 17.17 -0.02
CA SER A 308 20.19 17.81 -1.28
C SER A 308 19.34 17.75 -2.56
N THR A 309 18.10 17.27 -2.58
CA THR A 309 17.29 17.33 -3.82
C THR A 309 15.81 17.63 -3.57
N ASN A 310 15.39 18.74 -4.16
CA ASN A 310 14.07 19.13 -4.69
C ASN A 310 13.11 19.88 -3.74
N ALA A 311 12.65 21.07 -4.19
CA ALA A 311 11.79 21.98 -3.44
C ALA A 311 10.99 23.02 -4.26
N LEU A 312 9.76 23.26 -3.81
CA LEU A 312 8.89 24.42 -4.06
C LEU A 312 8.66 25.20 -2.74
N PHE A 313 8.32 26.51 -2.76
CA PHE A 313 7.77 27.31 -1.64
C PHE A 313 6.65 28.26 -2.16
N PHE A 314 5.63 28.53 -1.33
CA PHE A 314 4.78 29.72 -1.42
C PHE A 314 4.59 30.35 -0.02
N ALA A 315 4.82 31.66 0.07
CA ALA A 315 4.28 32.53 1.11
C ALA A 315 3.48 33.63 0.39
N GLY A 316 2.23 33.81 0.78
CA GLY A 316 1.39 34.94 0.37
C GLY A 316 0.87 35.65 1.62
N ASP A 317 1.17 36.94 1.66
CA ASP A 317 0.80 38.03 2.59
C ASP A 317 0.20 37.68 3.97
#